data_AF-A0A968X444-F1
#
_entry.id   AF-A0A968X444-F1
#
_cell.length_a   1.000
_cell.length_b   1.000
_cell.length_c   1.000
_cell.angle_alpha   90.00
_cell.angle_beta   90.00
_cell.angle_gamma   90.00
#
_symmetry.space_group_name_H-M   'P 1'
#
loop_
_entity.id
_entity.type
_entity.pdbx_description
1 polymer ?
#
loop_
_entity_poly.entity_id
_entity_poly.type
_entity_poly.pdbx_seq_one_letter_code
_entity_poly.pdbx_strand_id
1 'polypeptide(L)'
;MSSARKTACSPDSWGGHVPHEMNGVWNHPIKLLDGYWFGMGNGASTSIHWLSEATACRAFPTYTEFDYIIGPLHITRRDFVPDGVEGVVVTLTIKNTDPYASPIELTALFRSDLRPVWLGEQTGMLDGEDTATIQNNIALFQDSQNPWACAVASDGVPSSTTTDKNLFGPQRTHGHGASVLSVYPLLSVDSVDSVDSVDSVDGASTITFFIAGSAEGEQAALATLAHLQAQHTELFAQKQKAYEHLIQTSRVTTPDGQLNKALAWVKVNAQWLARDAPLPRSDGGGPGWGLSWRRRRPPRIPVVVWHRHRICCIAHAASRAV
;
A
#
# COMPACT_ATOMS: atom_id res chain seq x y z
N MET A 1 -18.54 25.98 8.47
CA MET A 1 -18.35 25.17 7.25
C MET A 1 -16.86 25.10 6.95
N SER A 2 -16.20 24.01 7.36
CA SER A 2 -14.79 23.75 7.05
C SER A 2 -14.74 22.40 6.33
N SER A 3 -14.52 22.45 5.02
CA SER A 3 -14.28 21.28 4.19
C SER A 3 -12.83 20.86 4.42
N ALA A 4 -12.61 19.80 5.20
CA ALA A 4 -11.31 19.17 5.30
C ALA A 4 -11.06 18.37 4.00
N ARG A 5 -10.16 18.86 3.16
CA ARG A 5 -9.71 18.17 1.93
C ARG A 5 -9.05 16.85 2.29
N LYS A 6 -9.43 15.75 1.63
CA LYS A 6 -8.93 14.40 1.87
C LYS A 6 -7.97 14.02 0.76
N THR A 7 -6.67 14.16 1.00
CA THR A 7 -5.64 13.69 0.07
C THR A 7 -5.39 12.20 0.26
N ALA A 8 -5.28 11.46 -0.84
CA ALA A 8 -5.13 10.00 -0.85
C ALA A 8 -3.74 9.51 -0.41
N CYS A 9 -2.72 10.33 -0.62
CA CYS A 9 -1.41 10.23 0.03
C CYS A 9 -1.18 11.57 0.74
N SER A 10 -0.97 11.53 2.05
CA SER A 10 -0.73 12.75 2.82
C SER A 10 0.64 13.34 2.44
N PRO A 11 0.75 14.67 2.25
CA PRO A 11 2.05 15.30 2.05
C PRO A 11 2.92 15.11 3.30
N ASP A 12 4.24 15.06 3.10
CA ASP A 12 5.25 15.10 4.16
C ASP A 12 4.92 16.21 5.16
N SER A 13 4.37 15.80 6.30
CA SER A 13 4.01 16.75 7.33
C SER A 13 5.29 17.18 8.03
N TRP A 14 5.50 18.49 8.13
CA TRP A 14 6.58 19.11 8.90
C TRP A 14 6.54 18.76 10.40
N GLY A 15 5.44 18.15 10.89
CA GLY A 15 5.18 17.91 12.31
C GLY A 15 5.36 16.47 12.80
N GLY A 16 6.13 15.63 12.10
CA GLY A 16 6.49 14.29 12.58
C GLY A 16 7.65 14.29 13.58
N HIS A 17 7.93 13.15 14.23
CA HIS A 17 9.14 12.98 15.04
C HIS A 17 10.42 13.13 14.21
N VAL A 18 10.33 12.90 12.90
CA VAL A 18 11.34 13.32 11.92
C VAL A 18 10.64 14.01 10.73
N PRO A 19 11.03 15.24 10.37
CA PRO A 19 10.51 15.94 9.20
C PRO A 19 10.72 15.12 7.93
N HIS A 20 9.69 15.05 7.06
CA HIS A 20 9.76 14.40 5.75
C HIS A 20 10.02 12.89 5.75
N GLU A 21 9.94 12.22 6.90
CA GLU A 21 10.23 10.78 6.98
C GLU A 21 8.94 9.93 7.03
N MET A 22 7.95 10.38 7.81
CA MET A 22 6.94 9.46 8.38
C MET A 22 5.89 8.92 7.40
N ASN A 23 5.77 9.45 6.19
CA ASN A 23 4.83 8.92 5.20
C ASN A 23 5.46 7.78 4.39
N GLY A 24 4.66 7.09 3.60
CA GLY A 24 5.14 6.07 2.67
C GLY A 24 4.89 4.63 3.12
N VAL A 25 5.55 3.69 2.42
CA VAL A 25 5.46 2.24 2.64
C VAL A 25 6.68 1.80 3.44
N TRP A 26 6.44 1.20 4.60
CA TRP A 26 7.50 0.71 5.49
C TRP A 26 7.48 -0.79 5.60
N ASN A 27 8.65 -1.42 5.52
CA ASN A 27 8.87 -2.81 5.93
C ASN A 27 9.98 -2.82 6.97
N HIS A 28 9.60 -2.87 8.26
CA HIS A 28 10.55 -2.65 9.34
C HIS A 28 11.73 -3.64 9.25
N PRO A 29 12.99 -3.17 9.35
CA PRO A 29 13.43 -1.87 9.87
C PRO A 29 13.66 -0.77 8.83
N ILE A 30 13.22 -0.92 7.59
CA ILE A 30 13.46 0.04 6.51
C ILE A 30 12.17 0.65 5.96
N LYS A 31 12.29 1.87 5.43
CA LYS A 31 11.30 2.41 4.51
C LYS A 31 11.56 1.81 3.13
N LEU A 32 10.49 1.59 2.36
CA LEU A 32 10.56 1.04 1.01
C LEU A 32 10.30 2.12 -0.04
N LEU A 33 9.19 2.82 0.12
CA LEU A 33 8.73 3.83 -0.81
C LEU A 33 8.33 5.08 -0.05
N ASP A 34 8.72 6.25 -0.55
CA ASP A 34 8.12 7.53 -0.16
C ASP A 34 6.63 7.56 -0.46
N GLY A 35 6.25 6.95 -1.57
CA GLY A 35 4.88 6.86 -1.98
C GLY A 35 4.73 6.22 -3.34
N TYR A 36 3.46 6.03 -3.69
CA TYR A 36 3.05 5.66 -5.02
C TYR A 36 1.78 6.44 -5.37
N TRP A 37 1.69 6.81 -6.64
CA TRP A 37 0.64 7.67 -7.16
C TRP A 37 0.10 7.10 -8.47
N PHE A 38 -1.20 7.26 -8.65
CA PHE A 38 -1.89 6.88 -9.86
C PHE A 38 -2.48 8.14 -10.49
N GLY A 39 -2.58 8.17 -11.81
CA GLY A 39 -3.19 9.28 -12.54
C GLY A 39 -3.78 8.80 -13.86
N MET A 40 -4.73 9.58 -14.37
CA MET A 40 -5.39 9.27 -15.64
C MET A 40 -4.87 10.18 -16.74
N GLY A 41 -4.63 9.61 -17.92
CA GLY A 41 -4.30 10.30 -19.16
C GLY A 41 -5.24 9.86 -20.29
N ASN A 42 -5.15 10.55 -21.43
CA ASN A 42 -5.97 10.26 -22.61
C ASN A 42 -5.16 9.97 -23.89
N GLY A 43 -3.87 9.60 -23.75
CA GLY A 43 -2.93 9.31 -24.85
C GLY A 43 -2.57 10.49 -25.76
N ALA A 44 -3.44 11.51 -25.87
CA ALA A 44 -3.29 12.68 -26.73
C ALA A 44 -2.65 13.88 -26.01
N SER A 45 -2.73 13.92 -24.68
CA SER A 45 -2.13 14.95 -23.83
C SER A 45 -1.02 14.39 -22.96
N THR A 46 0.03 15.18 -22.74
CA THR A 46 1.08 14.89 -21.74
C THR A 46 0.64 15.21 -20.30
N SER A 47 -0.54 15.81 -20.11
CA SER A 47 -1.06 16.17 -18.79
C SER A 47 -1.65 14.95 -18.08
N ILE A 48 -1.04 14.56 -16.97
CA ILE A 48 -1.54 13.50 -16.08
C ILE A 48 -2.50 14.11 -15.06
N HIS A 49 -3.73 13.58 -14.98
CA HIS A 49 -4.68 13.90 -13.92
C HIS A 49 -4.47 12.95 -12.74
N TRP A 50 -3.62 13.35 -11.79
CA TRP A 50 -3.32 12.56 -10.60
C TRP A 50 -4.55 12.33 -9.71
N LEU A 51 -4.68 11.11 -9.16
CA LEU A 51 -5.66 10.72 -8.16
C LEU A 51 -5.27 11.28 -6.77
N SER A 52 -5.20 12.61 -6.65
CA SER A 52 -4.71 13.30 -5.45
C SER A 52 -5.79 13.51 -4.38
N GLU A 53 -7.04 13.70 -4.78
CA GLU A 53 -8.17 14.00 -3.89
C GLU A 53 -9.26 12.94 -4.04
N ALA A 54 -9.44 12.11 -3.00
CA ALA A 54 -10.46 11.08 -2.99
C ALA A 54 -11.83 11.67 -2.58
N THR A 55 -12.89 11.30 -3.28
CA THR A 55 -14.27 11.67 -2.94
C THR A 55 -14.73 10.96 -1.66
N ALA A 56 -14.25 9.73 -1.45
CA ALA A 56 -14.44 8.96 -0.23
C ALA A 56 -13.18 8.17 0.15
N CYS A 57 -13.00 7.96 1.45
CA CYS A 57 -11.99 7.06 2.00
C CYS A 57 -12.62 6.26 3.13
N ARG A 58 -12.54 4.93 3.06
CA ARG A 58 -13.13 3.98 4.01
C ARG A 58 -12.05 3.02 4.49
N ALA A 59 -11.88 2.94 5.79
CA ALA A 59 -11.03 1.92 6.40
C ALA A 59 -11.90 0.72 6.79
N PHE A 60 -11.56 -0.45 6.29
CA PHE A 60 -12.12 -1.74 6.70
C PHE A 60 -11.09 -2.47 7.57
N PRO A 61 -11.51 -3.51 8.32
CA PRO A 61 -10.57 -4.27 9.14
C PRO A 61 -9.41 -4.90 8.35
N THR A 62 -9.63 -5.23 7.08
CA THR A 62 -8.66 -5.96 6.25
C THR A 62 -8.04 -5.16 5.12
N TYR A 63 -8.64 -4.04 4.70
CA TYR A 63 -8.16 -3.19 3.61
C TYR A 63 -8.61 -1.73 3.78
N THR A 64 -8.01 -0.82 3.03
CA THR A 64 -8.49 0.57 2.89
C THR A 64 -8.98 0.80 1.47
N GLU A 65 -10.08 1.52 1.32
CA GLU A 65 -10.68 1.83 0.02
C GLU A 65 -10.76 3.35 -0.18
N PHE A 66 -10.47 3.78 -1.40
CA PHE A 66 -10.56 5.17 -1.85
C PHE A 66 -11.36 5.24 -3.14
N ASP A 67 -12.30 6.18 -3.20
CA ASP A 67 -13.07 6.44 -4.41
C ASP A 67 -12.64 7.77 -5.04
N TYR A 68 -12.58 7.81 -6.37
CA TYR A 68 -12.29 9.00 -7.15
C TYR A 68 -13.29 9.14 -8.29
N ILE A 69 -13.56 10.39 -8.66
CA ILE A 69 -14.37 10.73 -9.82
C ILE A 69 -13.59 11.75 -10.65
N ILE A 70 -13.29 11.40 -11.90
CA ILE A 70 -12.59 12.28 -12.86
C ILE A 70 -13.37 12.28 -14.17
N GLY A 71 -14.14 13.34 -14.41
CA GLY A 71 -15.05 13.38 -15.56
C GLY A 71 -16.00 12.16 -15.55
N PRO A 72 -16.02 11.34 -16.61
CA PRO A 72 -16.84 10.12 -16.68
C PRO A 72 -16.20 8.90 -15.99
N LEU A 73 -15.03 9.04 -15.37
CA LEU A 73 -14.32 7.91 -14.75
C LEU A 73 -14.66 7.81 -13.27
N HIS A 74 -15.14 6.63 -12.87
CA HIS A 74 -15.30 6.22 -11.49
C HIS A 74 -14.18 5.23 -11.15
N ILE A 75 -13.34 5.57 -10.19
CA ILE A 75 -12.15 4.78 -9.85
C ILE A 75 -12.24 4.38 -8.39
N THR A 76 -12.10 3.10 -8.11
CA THR A 76 -11.98 2.54 -6.76
C THR A 76 -10.58 1.99 -6.59
N ARG A 77 -9.83 2.49 -5.62
CA ARG A 77 -8.53 1.94 -5.20
C ARG A 77 -8.69 1.20 -3.89
N ARG A 78 -8.20 -0.04 -3.81
CA ARG A 78 -8.13 -0.83 -2.58
C ARG A 78 -6.70 -1.20 -2.27
N ASP A 79 -6.28 -0.90 -1.04
CA ASP A 79 -4.97 -1.25 -0.53
C ASP A 79 -5.13 -2.28 0.58
N PHE A 80 -4.48 -3.43 0.46
CA PHE A 80 -4.44 -4.42 1.52
C PHE A 80 -3.05 -5.02 1.71
N VAL A 81 -2.72 -5.30 2.97
CA VAL A 81 -1.46 -5.91 3.40
C VAL A 81 -1.80 -7.30 3.93
N PRO A 82 -1.41 -8.40 3.26
CA PRO A 82 -1.60 -9.74 3.80
C PRO A 82 -0.96 -9.91 5.18
N ASP A 83 -1.54 -10.74 6.03
CA ASP A 83 -0.90 -11.06 7.30
C ASP A 83 0.25 -12.04 7.07
N GLY A 84 1.43 -11.70 7.57
CA GLY A 84 2.61 -12.55 7.52
C GLY A 84 3.39 -12.50 6.20
N VAL A 85 3.10 -11.52 5.33
CA VAL A 85 3.82 -11.30 4.07
C VAL A 85 4.33 -9.86 4.03
N GLU A 86 5.60 -9.69 3.65
CA GLU A 86 6.27 -8.38 3.58
C GLU A 86 5.93 -7.63 2.29
N GLY A 87 4.64 -7.38 2.06
CA GLY A 87 4.23 -6.57 0.93
C GLY A 87 2.79 -6.06 1.00
N VAL A 88 2.45 -5.24 0.02
CA VAL A 88 1.12 -4.64 -0.14
C VAL A 88 0.61 -4.91 -1.54
N VAL A 89 -0.69 -5.14 -1.62
CA VAL A 89 -1.43 -5.31 -2.87
C VAL A 89 -2.36 -4.12 -3.03
N VAL A 90 -2.31 -3.49 -4.19
CA VAL A 90 -3.08 -2.30 -4.53
C VAL A 90 -3.87 -2.56 -5.80
N THR A 91 -5.18 -2.60 -5.71
CA THR A 91 -6.06 -2.83 -6.85
C THR A 91 -6.76 -1.55 -7.24
N LEU A 92 -6.74 -1.18 -8.52
CA LEU A 92 -7.57 -0.13 -9.10
C LEU A 92 -8.63 -0.75 -9.99
N THR A 93 -9.89 -0.45 -9.71
CA THR A 93 -11.04 -0.76 -10.56
C THR A 93 -11.55 0.54 -11.18
N ILE A 94 -11.51 0.62 -12.50
CA ILE A 94 -11.77 1.82 -13.28
C ILE A 94 -13.00 1.57 -14.14
N LYS A 95 -14.09 2.25 -13.83
CA LYS A 95 -15.34 2.21 -14.59
C LYS A 95 -15.49 3.50 -15.37
N ASN A 96 -15.67 3.40 -16.68
CA ASN A 96 -16.00 4.54 -17.53
C ASN A 96 -17.52 4.58 -17.72
N THR A 97 -18.14 5.72 -17.39
CA THR A 97 -19.58 5.92 -17.54
C THR A 97 -19.95 6.56 -18.89
N ASP A 98 -18.98 6.90 -19.73
CA ASP A 98 -19.18 7.46 -21.07
C ASP A 98 -18.61 6.52 -22.16
N PRO A 99 -19.45 5.86 -22.97
CA PRO A 99 -19.01 4.92 -23.99
C PRO A 99 -18.26 5.57 -25.16
N TYR A 100 -18.23 6.90 -25.25
CA TYR A 100 -17.55 7.64 -26.31
C TYR A 100 -16.21 8.24 -25.89
N ALA A 101 -15.70 7.92 -24.69
CA ALA A 101 -14.42 8.44 -24.23
C ALA A 101 -13.25 7.93 -25.10
N SER A 102 -12.35 8.85 -25.45
CA SER A 102 -11.03 8.59 -26.04
C SER A 102 -10.25 7.51 -25.26
N PRO A 103 -9.22 6.88 -25.86
CA PRO A 103 -8.38 5.91 -25.14
C PRO A 103 -7.94 6.47 -23.78
N ILE A 104 -8.16 5.68 -22.73
CA ILE A 104 -7.85 6.04 -21.36
C ILE A 104 -6.55 5.33 -20.99
N GLU A 105 -5.62 6.07 -20.41
CA GLU A 105 -4.37 5.52 -19.90
C GLU A 105 -4.31 5.69 -18.39
N LEU A 106 -3.83 4.66 -17.72
CA LEU A 106 -3.45 4.74 -16.31
C LEU A 106 -1.94 4.96 -16.23
N THR A 107 -1.55 6.02 -15.55
CA THR A 107 -0.16 6.26 -15.15
C THR A 107 0.01 5.81 -13.70
N ALA A 108 1.01 4.97 -13.45
CA ALA A 108 1.44 4.60 -12.10
C ALA A 108 2.88 5.08 -11.88
N LEU A 109 3.12 5.81 -10.78
CA LEU A 109 4.44 6.26 -10.37
C LEU A 109 4.76 5.71 -8.99
N PHE A 110 5.91 5.07 -8.86
CA PHE A 110 6.47 4.57 -7.60
C PHE A 110 7.78 5.29 -7.34
N ARG A 111 7.98 5.80 -6.12
CA ARG A 111 9.22 6.45 -5.72
C ARG A 111 9.79 5.76 -4.49
N SER A 112 11.01 5.25 -4.62
CA SER A 112 11.73 4.63 -3.52
C SER A 112 12.19 5.65 -2.50
N ASP A 113 12.39 5.17 -1.29
CA ASP A 113 13.13 5.85 -0.23
C ASP A 113 13.66 4.73 0.68
N LEU A 114 14.63 3.95 0.18
CA LEU A 114 15.17 2.80 0.90
C LEU A 114 16.10 3.28 2.00
N ARG A 115 15.53 3.54 3.17
CA ARG A 115 16.26 4.17 4.26
C ARG A 115 15.94 3.56 5.61
N PRO A 116 16.82 3.73 6.61
CA PRO A 116 16.55 3.20 7.94
C PRO A 116 15.33 3.87 8.59
N VAL A 117 14.64 3.13 9.44
CA VAL A 117 13.67 3.69 10.41
C VAL A 117 14.37 4.63 11.38
N TRP A 118 13.59 5.53 12.00
CA TRP A 118 14.02 6.39 13.09
C TRP A 118 15.02 5.72 14.05
N LEU A 119 16.16 6.39 14.27
CA LEU A 119 17.35 5.95 15.02
C LEU A 119 18.21 4.85 14.37
N GLY A 120 17.83 4.30 13.21
CA GLY A 120 18.65 3.29 12.53
C GLY A 120 20.03 3.81 12.12
N GLU A 121 20.13 5.09 11.72
CA GLU A 121 21.42 5.75 11.47
C GLU A 121 22.33 5.76 12.71
N GLN A 122 21.76 5.91 13.92
CA GLN A 122 22.52 5.86 15.17
C GLN A 122 23.06 4.45 15.46
N THR A 123 22.52 3.43 14.80
CA THR A 123 22.99 2.04 14.87
C THR A 123 23.91 1.65 13.71
N GLY A 124 24.29 2.61 12.86
CA GLY A 124 25.20 2.40 11.74
C GLY A 124 24.55 1.97 10.44
N MET A 125 23.20 2.01 10.34
CA MET A 125 22.52 1.86 9.05
C MET A 125 22.70 3.15 8.25
N LEU A 126 23.47 3.10 7.17
CA LEU A 126 23.74 4.27 6.33
C LEU A 126 22.65 4.40 5.26
N ASP A 127 22.18 5.62 5.02
CA ASP A 127 21.22 5.94 3.95
C ASP A 127 22.00 6.13 2.63
N GLY A 128 21.87 5.19 1.71
CA GLY A 128 22.56 5.19 0.43
C GLY A 128 21.79 5.94 -0.64
N GLU A 129 22.36 5.97 -1.85
CA GLU A 129 21.62 6.42 -3.03
C GLU A 129 20.81 5.27 -3.61
N ASP A 130 19.53 5.51 -3.90
CA ASP A 130 18.68 4.52 -4.55
C ASP A 130 18.90 4.51 -6.06
N THR A 131 18.72 3.33 -6.64
CA THR A 131 18.67 3.12 -8.09
C THR A 131 17.39 2.39 -8.45
N ALA A 132 16.87 2.64 -9.65
CA ALA A 132 15.71 1.96 -10.19
C ALA A 132 16.07 1.29 -11.52
N THR A 133 15.74 0.01 -11.66
CA THR A 133 15.90 -0.76 -12.90
C THR A 133 14.62 -1.49 -13.24
N ILE A 134 14.39 -1.77 -14.54
CA ILE A 134 13.26 -2.56 -15.00
C ILE A 134 13.78 -3.91 -15.49
N GLN A 135 13.27 -5.00 -14.92
CA GLN A 135 13.62 -6.37 -15.31
C GLN A 135 12.33 -7.19 -15.44
N ASN A 136 12.05 -7.74 -16.62
CA ASN A 136 10.85 -8.56 -16.84
C ASN A 136 9.53 -7.91 -16.36
N ASN A 137 9.33 -6.61 -16.65
CA ASN A 137 8.20 -5.78 -16.17
C ASN A 137 8.11 -5.61 -14.65
N ILE A 138 9.18 -5.94 -13.91
CA ILE A 138 9.33 -5.64 -12.49
C ILE A 138 10.19 -4.39 -12.37
N ALA A 139 9.68 -3.38 -11.66
CA ALA A 139 10.44 -2.24 -11.21
C ALA A 139 11.20 -2.61 -9.93
N LEU A 140 12.51 -2.68 -10.01
CA LEU A 140 13.39 -3.02 -8.90
C LEU A 140 14.13 -1.77 -8.43
N PHE A 141 13.94 -1.45 -7.16
CA PHE A 141 14.66 -0.40 -6.43
C PHE A 141 15.70 -1.02 -5.51
N GLN A 142 16.91 -0.48 -5.50
CA GLN A 142 18.02 -0.97 -4.68
C GLN A 142 18.81 0.20 -4.10
N ASP A 143 19.19 0.06 -2.83
CA ASP A 143 20.10 0.98 -2.17
C ASP A 143 21.56 0.64 -2.52
N SER A 144 22.40 1.65 -2.73
CA SER A 144 23.80 1.47 -3.17
C SER A 144 24.78 1.06 -2.07
N GLN A 145 24.40 1.21 -0.80
CA GLN A 145 25.24 0.90 0.36
C GLN A 145 24.70 -0.27 1.20
N ASN A 146 23.50 -0.73 0.90
CA ASN A 146 22.79 -1.74 1.68
C ASN A 146 22.18 -2.82 0.78
N PRO A 147 21.91 -4.03 1.31
CA PRO A 147 21.20 -5.08 0.57
C PRO A 147 19.71 -4.76 0.38
N TRP A 148 19.22 -3.59 0.77
CA TRP A 148 17.81 -3.25 0.76
C TRP A 148 17.28 -3.21 -0.67
N ALA A 149 16.11 -3.83 -0.86
CA ALA A 149 15.46 -3.88 -2.15
C ALA A 149 13.94 -3.72 -2.00
N CYS A 150 13.34 -3.04 -2.98
CA CYS A 150 11.90 -2.98 -3.16
C CYS A 150 11.58 -3.35 -4.61
N ALA A 151 10.67 -4.28 -4.81
CA ALA A 151 10.23 -4.75 -6.11
C ALA A 151 8.73 -4.45 -6.28
N VAL A 152 8.39 -3.88 -7.43
CA VAL A 152 7.03 -3.53 -7.80
C VAL A 152 6.68 -4.16 -9.14
N ALA A 153 5.54 -4.82 -9.21
CA ALA A 153 4.99 -5.36 -10.45
C ALA A 153 3.49 -5.10 -10.53
N SER A 154 2.91 -5.34 -11.70
CA SER A 154 1.47 -5.35 -11.90
C SER A 154 1.04 -6.60 -12.68
N ASP A 155 -0.26 -6.88 -12.68
CA ASP A 155 -0.89 -7.87 -13.57
C ASP A 155 -1.17 -7.33 -14.99
N GLY A 156 -0.98 -6.01 -15.19
CA GLY A 156 -1.04 -5.36 -16.50
C GLY A 156 0.33 -5.26 -17.17
N VAL A 157 0.33 -5.07 -18.50
CA VAL A 157 1.57 -4.82 -19.26
C VAL A 157 1.64 -3.32 -19.58
N PRO A 158 2.68 -2.59 -19.13
CA PRO A 158 2.81 -1.18 -19.46
C PRO A 158 3.19 -0.98 -20.93
N SER A 159 2.63 0.05 -21.58
CA SER A 159 3.03 0.48 -22.93
C SER A 159 4.36 1.23 -22.93
N SER A 160 4.69 1.89 -21.82
CA SER A 160 5.96 2.57 -21.62
C SER A 160 6.33 2.58 -20.14
N THR A 161 7.64 2.64 -19.86
CA THR A 161 8.16 2.81 -18.51
C THR A 161 9.41 3.68 -18.54
N THR A 162 9.47 4.64 -17.63
CA THR A 162 10.57 5.61 -17.50
C THR A 162 11.10 5.56 -16.07
N THR A 163 12.43 5.57 -15.94
CA THR A 163 13.13 5.61 -14.65
C THR A 163 13.94 6.89 -14.54
N ASP A 164 13.74 7.69 -13.50
CA ASP A 164 14.51 8.92 -13.26
C ASP A 164 14.43 9.31 -11.78
N LYS A 165 15.54 9.83 -11.22
CA LYS A 165 15.60 10.36 -9.85
C LYS A 165 14.83 11.68 -9.70
N ASN A 166 14.73 12.45 -10.78
CA ASN A 166 14.06 13.75 -10.82
C ASN A 166 12.58 13.66 -11.22
N LEU A 167 12.06 12.45 -11.40
CA LEU A 167 10.67 12.22 -11.70
C LEU A 167 9.85 12.17 -10.41
N PHE A 168 8.82 13.00 -10.31
CA PHE A 168 7.97 13.10 -9.13
C PHE A 168 6.51 12.96 -9.51
N GLY A 169 5.72 12.41 -8.58
CA GLY A 169 4.27 12.47 -8.64
C GLY A 169 3.73 13.88 -8.33
N PRO A 170 2.48 14.01 -7.86
CA PRO A 170 1.89 15.29 -7.49
C PRO A 170 2.57 15.96 -6.28
N GLN A 171 3.43 15.24 -5.56
CA GLN A 171 4.13 15.70 -4.37
C GLN A 171 5.63 15.52 -4.57
N ARG A 172 6.41 16.55 -4.21
CA ARG A 172 7.85 16.42 -4.06
C ARG A 172 8.15 15.77 -2.71
N THR A 173 9.03 14.79 -2.74
CA THR A 173 9.55 14.12 -1.54
C THR A 173 11.04 14.41 -1.42
N HIS A 174 11.58 14.17 -0.23
CA HIS A 174 12.99 14.37 0.08
C HIS A 174 13.71 13.02 0.07
N GLY A 175 15.04 13.00 0.24
CA GLY A 175 15.82 11.76 0.26
C GLY A 175 16.46 11.41 -1.07
N HIS A 176 17.16 10.28 -1.10
CA HIS A 176 18.01 9.84 -2.22
C HIS A 176 17.31 8.84 -3.14
N GLY A 177 15.98 8.86 -3.13
CA GLY A 177 15.11 7.96 -3.87
C GLY A 177 15.19 8.07 -5.40
N ALA A 178 14.82 6.98 -6.07
CA ALA A 178 14.62 6.91 -7.51
C ALA A 178 13.13 6.66 -7.83
N SER A 179 12.68 7.07 -9.01
CA SER A 179 11.29 6.87 -9.42
C SER A 179 11.17 6.01 -10.67
N VAL A 180 10.08 5.24 -10.72
CA VAL A 180 9.60 4.54 -11.91
C VAL A 180 8.19 5.03 -12.23
N LEU A 181 7.98 5.48 -13.46
CA LEU A 181 6.65 5.78 -14.01
C LEU A 181 6.35 4.81 -15.14
N SER A 182 5.22 4.11 -15.02
CA SER A 182 4.71 3.19 -16.03
C SER A 182 3.35 3.67 -16.52
N VAL A 183 3.15 3.63 -17.83
CA VAL A 183 1.85 3.95 -18.48
C VAL A 183 1.22 2.65 -18.94
N TYR A 184 -0.04 2.45 -18.57
CA TYR A 184 -0.84 1.28 -18.89
C TYR A 184 -2.00 1.70 -19.80
N PRO A 185 -2.07 1.16 -21.03
CA PRO A 185 -3.24 1.37 -21.87
C PRO A 185 -4.40 0.63 -21.23
N LEU A 186 -5.49 1.32 -20.91
CA LEU A 186 -6.72 0.65 -20.52
C LEU A 186 -7.44 0.27 -21.80
N LEU A 187 -7.57 -1.04 -22.03
CA LEU A 187 -8.45 -1.54 -23.09
C LEU A 187 -9.85 -1.03 -22.82
N SER A 188 -10.53 -0.65 -23.91
CA SER A 188 -11.83 0.02 -23.89
C SER A 188 -12.75 -0.63 -22.88
N VAL A 189 -13.35 0.22 -22.06
CA VAL A 189 -14.46 -0.15 -21.19
C VAL A 189 -15.63 -0.50 -22.11
N ASP A 190 -15.64 -1.74 -22.61
CA ASP A 190 -16.68 -2.19 -23.51
C ASP A 190 -18.00 -2.25 -22.73
N SER A 191 -19.01 -1.61 -23.31
CA SER A 191 -20.37 -1.63 -22.79
C SER A 191 -21.01 -2.97 -23.16
N VAL A 192 -21.17 -3.81 -22.13
CA VAL A 192 -22.15 -4.91 -21.92
C VAL A 192 -22.13 -6.10 -22.90
N ASP A 193 -22.01 -7.31 -22.33
CA ASP A 193 -22.88 -8.49 -22.57
C ASP A 193 -22.17 -9.79 -22.13
N SER A 194 -21.93 -9.99 -20.82
CA SER A 194 -21.88 -11.35 -20.25
C SER A 194 -21.90 -11.33 -18.72
N VAL A 195 -23.05 -11.74 -18.18
CA VAL A 195 -23.21 -12.15 -16.78
C VAL A 195 -22.56 -13.51 -16.62
N ASP A 196 -21.44 -13.60 -15.88
CA ASP A 196 -21.04 -14.79 -15.09
C ASP A 196 -19.70 -14.59 -14.35
N SER A 197 -19.52 -13.48 -13.63
CA SER A 197 -18.54 -13.45 -12.53
C SER A 197 -18.97 -12.46 -11.44
N VAL A 198 -18.93 -12.92 -10.18
CA VAL A 198 -19.47 -12.20 -9.01
C VAL A 198 -18.64 -10.96 -8.63
N ASP A 199 -17.45 -10.80 -9.21
CA ASP A 199 -16.52 -9.69 -8.93
C ASP A 199 -16.22 -8.78 -10.14
N SER A 200 -16.71 -9.11 -11.35
CA SER A 200 -16.61 -8.20 -12.50
C SER A 200 -17.78 -7.22 -12.49
N VAL A 201 -17.51 -5.96 -12.17
CA VAL A 201 -18.46 -4.88 -12.46
C VAL A 201 -18.48 -4.71 -13.99
N ASP A 202 -19.62 -4.95 -14.64
CA ASP A 202 -19.82 -4.74 -16.07
C ASP A 202 -19.20 -3.40 -16.53
N GLY A 203 -18.35 -3.47 -17.55
CA GLY A 203 -17.64 -2.30 -18.08
C GLY A 203 -16.65 -1.67 -17.09
N ALA A 204 -15.90 -2.48 -16.33
CA ALA A 204 -14.80 -1.98 -15.51
C ALA A 204 -13.48 -2.67 -15.85
N SER A 205 -12.42 -1.88 -16.01
CA SER A 205 -11.06 -2.37 -16.17
C SER A 205 -10.40 -2.43 -14.80
N THR A 206 -9.79 -3.56 -14.46
CA THR A 206 -9.08 -3.74 -13.18
C THR A 206 -7.61 -3.99 -13.43
N ILE A 207 -6.77 -3.38 -12.60
CA ILE A 207 -5.32 -3.62 -12.59
C ILE A 207 -4.85 -3.67 -11.13
N THR A 208 -4.01 -4.64 -10.84
CA THR A 208 -3.45 -4.90 -9.52
C THR A 208 -1.95 -4.68 -9.54
N PHE A 209 -1.46 -3.92 -8.56
CA PHE A 209 -0.07 -3.69 -8.29
C PHE A 209 0.35 -4.46 -7.04
N PHE A 210 1.54 -5.05 -7.09
CA PHE A 210 2.17 -5.79 -6.02
C PHE A 210 3.45 -5.07 -5.66
N ILE A 211 3.62 -4.77 -4.38
CA ILE A 211 4.82 -4.11 -3.85
C ILE A 211 5.36 -5.01 -2.74
N ALA A 212 6.59 -5.45 -2.89
CA ALA A 212 7.29 -6.25 -1.88
C ALA A 212 8.67 -5.65 -1.65
N GLY A 213 9.17 -5.68 -0.43
CA GLY A 213 10.53 -5.23 -0.15
C GLY A 213 11.18 -6.05 0.94
N SER A 214 12.49 -5.98 1.03
CA SER A 214 13.26 -6.72 2.02
C SER A 214 14.52 -5.98 2.41
N ALA A 215 14.83 -6.00 3.70
CA ALA A 215 16.13 -5.56 4.21
C ALA A 215 17.23 -6.62 4.02
N GLU A 216 16.88 -7.85 3.62
CA GLU A 216 17.83 -8.97 3.48
C GLU A 216 18.43 -9.07 2.06
N GLY A 217 17.77 -8.54 1.04
CA GLY A 217 18.23 -8.66 -0.33
C GLY A 217 17.14 -8.60 -1.39
N GLU A 218 17.56 -8.38 -2.63
CA GLU A 218 16.75 -8.46 -3.84
C GLU A 218 16.00 -9.80 -3.96
N GLN A 219 16.69 -10.93 -3.75
CA GLN A 219 16.08 -12.26 -3.90
C GLN A 219 14.90 -12.48 -2.95
N ALA A 220 14.98 -11.96 -1.72
CA ALA A 220 13.90 -12.06 -0.74
C ALA A 220 12.70 -11.18 -1.13
N ALA A 221 12.96 -9.97 -1.65
CA ALA A 221 11.92 -9.08 -2.18
C ALA A 221 11.21 -9.72 -3.39
N LEU A 222 11.96 -10.30 -4.34
CA LEU A 222 11.41 -10.97 -5.53
C LEU A 222 10.62 -12.24 -5.18
N ALA A 223 11.09 -13.05 -4.21
CA ALA A 223 10.36 -14.22 -3.75
C ALA A 223 9.01 -13.83 -3.12
N THR A 224 8.99 -12.75 -2.33
CA THR A 224 7.77 -12.20 -1.74
C THR A 224 6.83 -11.65 -2.81
N LEU A 225 7.37 -10.93 -3.80
CA LEU A 225 6.59 -10.42 -4.93
C LEU A 225 5.91 -11.55 -5.71
N ALA A 226 6.66 -12.60 -6.05
CA ALA A 226 6.14 -13.77 -6.75
C ALA A 226 5.04 -14.49 -5.95
N HIS A 227 5.21 -14.59 -4.62
CA HIS A 227 4.20 -15.14 -3.73
C HIS A 227 2.90 -14.31 -3.75
N LEU A 228 3.01 -12.98 -3.70
CA LEU A 228 1.85 -12.08 -3.81
C LEU A 228 1.14 -12.24 -5.15
N GLN A 229 1.87 -12.19 -6.27
CA GLN A 229 1.29 -12.34 -7.61
C GLN A 229 0.51 -13.66 -7.72
N ALA A 230 1.05 -14.75 -7.19
CA ALA A 230 0.43 -16.07 -7.25
C ALA A 230 -0.75 -16.27 -6.28
N GLN A 231 -0.74 -15.63 -5.10
CA GLN A 231 -1.63 -16.01 -4.00
C GLN A 231 -2.44 -14.87 -3.35
N HIS A 232 -2.38 -13.64 -3.87
CA HIS A 232 -3.05 -12.47 -3.27
C HIS A 232 -4.54 -12.69 -2.98
N THR A 233 -5.29 -13.35 -3.87
CA THR A 233 -6.74 -13.63 -3.67
C THR A 233 -6.98 -14.51 -2.45
N GLU A 234 -6.21 -15.60 -2.33
CA GLU A 234 -6.30 -16.54 -1.21
C GLU A 234 -5.84 -15.87 0.10
N LEU A 235 -4.75 -15.12 0.05
CA LEU A 235 -4.23 -14.34 1.19
C LEU A 235 -5.28 -13.32 1.69
N PHE A 236 -6.01 -12.67 0.78
CA PHE A 236 -7.08 -11.75 1.13
C PHE A 236 -8.24 -12.48 1.81
N ALA A 237 -8.71 -13.60 1.24
CA ALA A 237 -9.78 -14.40 1.80
C ALA A 237 -9.44 -14.95 3.20
N GLN A 238 -8.20 -15.41 3.40
CA GLN A 238 -7.70 -15.84 4.70
C GLN A 238 -7.72 -14.70 5.72
N LYS A 239 -7.28 -13.51 5.32
CA LYS A 239 -7.31 -12.32 6.18
C LYS A 239 -8.75 -11.94 6.55
N GLN A 240 -9.70 -11.95 5.59
CA GLN A 240 -11.12 -11.70 5.88
C GLN A 240 -11.66 -12.67 6.92
N LYS A 241 -11.48 -13.98 6.70
CA LYS A 241 -11.92 -15.01 7.63
C LYS A 241 -11.31 -14.86 9.02
N ALA A 242 -10.02 -14.50 9.11
CA ALA A 242 -9.34 -14.27 10.38
C ALA A 242 -9.94 -13.08 11.16
N TYR A 243 -10.24 -11.96 10.49
CA TYR A 243 -10.82 -10.78 11.14
C TYR A 243 -12.31 -10.98 11.49
N GLU A 244 -13.06 -11.71 10.67
CA GLU A 244 -14.41 -12.13 11.02
C GLU A 244 -14.41 -12.97 12.30
N HIS A 245 -13.52 -13.98 12.37
CA HIS A 245 -13.36 -14.80 13.57
C HIS A 245 -12.93 -13.97 14.78
N LEU A 246 -11.99 -13.03 14.62
CA LEU A 246 -11.55 -12.11 15.67
C LEU A 246 -12.71 -11.29 16.24
N ILE A 247 -13.54 -10.72 15.37
CA ILE A 247 -14.68 -9.89 15.77
C ILE A 247 -15.71 -10.73 16.55
N GLN A 248 -15.97 -11.97 16.11
CA GLN A 248 -16.90 -12.88 16.80
C GLN A 248 -16.34 -13.43 18.13
N THR A 249 -15.02 -13.57 18.25
CA THR A 249 -14.38 -14.09 19.48
C THR A 249 -14.66 -13.16 20.65
N SER A 250 -15.28 -13.66 21.73
CA SER A 250 -15.69 -12.84 22.88
C SER A 250 -16.55 -11.64 22.48
N ARG A 251 -17.50 -11.84 21.55
CA ARG A 251 -18.41 -10.77 21.11
C ARG A 251 -19.32 -10.33 22.25
N VAL A 252 -19.33 -9.03 22.51
CA VAL A 252 -20.28 -8.38 23.42
C VAL A 252 -21.45 -7.88 22.57
N THR A 253 -22.67 -8.17 23.01
CA THR A 253 -23.89 -7.67 22.37
C THR A 253 -24.71 -6.89 23.39
N THR A 254 -24.95 -5.63 23.07
CA THR A 254 -25.78 -4.70 23.84
C THR A 254 -26.91 -4.15 22.97
N PRO A 255 -27.97 -3.56 23.54
CA PRO A 255 -28.99 -2.85 22.77
C PRO A 255 -28.45 -1.66 21.96
N ASP A 256 -27.28 -1.13 22.33
CA ASP A 256 -26.60 -0.06 21.60
C ASP A 256 -25.68 -0.62 20.50
N GLY A 257 -26.13 -0.49 19.25
CA GLY A 257 -25.36 -0.92 18.08
C GLY A 257 -24.03 -0.16 17.89
N GLN A 258 -23.95 1.10 18.32
CA GLN A 258 -22.70 1.88 18.22
C GLN A 258 -21.66 1.35 19.20
N LEU A 259 -22.07 0.99 20.42
CA LEU A 259 -21.18 0.37 21.40
C LEU A 259 -20.65 -0.98 20.92
N ASN A 260 -21.51 -1.82 20.34
CA ASN A 260 -21.11 -3.11 19.77
C ASN A 260 -20.04 -2.92 18.67
N LYS A 261 -20.24 -1.92 17.81
CA LYS A 261 -19.29 -1.56 16.75
C LYS A 261 -17.97 -1.03 17.29
N ALA A 262 -18.01 -0.15 18.29
CA ALA A 262 -16.81 0.37 18.94
C ALA A 262 -15.96 -0.75 19.55
N LEU A 263 -16.59 -1.70 20.24
CA LEU A 263 -15.90 -2.86 20.83
C LEU A 263 -15.29 -3.78 19.76
N ALA A 264 -15.94 -3.96 18.61
CA ALA A 264 -15.35 -4.69 17.48
C ALA A 264 -14.10 -3.99 16.94
N TRP A 265 -14.16 -2.66 16.77
CA TRP A 265 -13.01 -1.87 16.31
C TRP A 265 -11.83 -1.88 17.29
N VAL A 266 -12.08 -1.92 18.60
CA VAL A 266 -11.02 -2.07 19.61
C VAL A 266 -10.23 -3.37 19.39
N LYS A 267 -10.91 -4.49 19.07
CA LYS A 267 -10.23 -5.76 18.78
C LYS A 267 -9.38 -5.69 17.52
N VAL A 268 -9.92 -5.11 16.45
CA VAL A 268 -9.21 -4.89 15.19
C VAL A 268 -7.96 -4.05 15.41
N ASN A 269 -8.08 -2.94 16.12
CA ASN A 269 -6.94 -2.06 16.43
C ASN A 269 -5.89 -2.77 17.30
N ALA A 270 -6.31 -3.56 18.29
CA ALA A 270 -5.39 -4.35 19.11
C ALA A 270 -4.64 -5.39 18.27
N GLN A 271 -5.32 -6.05 17.34
CA GLN A 271 -4.70 -7.01 16.41
C GLN A 271 -3.66 -6.34 15.50
N TRP A 272 -3.93 -5.11 15.03
CA TRP A 272 -2.96 -4.34 14.23
C TRP A 272 -1.69 -4.00 15.02
N LEU A 273 -1.81 -3.79 16.34
CA LEU A 273 -0.66 -3.51 17.22
C LEU A 273 0.09 -4.77 17.65
N ALA A 274 -0.56 -5.94 17.70
CA ALA A 274 0.01 -7.21 18.16
C ALA A 274 0.94 -7.89 17.14
N ARG A 275 1.55 -7.14 16.22
CA ARG A 275 2.41 -7.67 15.16
C ARG A 275 3.87 -7.73 15.60
N ASP A 276 4.54 -8.83 15.28
CA ASP A 276 5.97 -9.05 15.59
C ASP A 276 6.85 -8.37 14.53
N ALA A 277 7.47 -7.23 14.86
CA ALA A 277 8.46 -6.61 13.97
C ALA A 277 9.84 -7.30 14.11
N PRO A 278 10.59 -7.55 13.02
CA PRO A 278 11.96 -8.04 13.11
C PRO A 278 12.83 -7.02 13.86
N LEU A 279 13.39 -7.38 15.02
CA LEU A 279 14.32 -6.50 15.72
C LEU A 279 15.64 -6.39 14.92
N PRO A 280 16.29 -5.21 14.86
CA PRO A 280 17.64 -5.09 14.34
C PRO A 280 18.55 -6.07 15.07
N ARG A 281 19.25 -6.94 14.33
CA ARG A 281 20.27 -7.80 14.92
C ARG A 281 21.43 -6.90 15.34
N SER A 282 21.57 -6.64 16.63
CA SER A 282 22.81 -6.09 17.17
C SER A 282 23.84 -7.21 17.21
N ASP A 283 24.76 -7.22 16.25
CA ASP A 283 25.97 -8.07 16.28
C ASP A 283 27.00 -7.52 17.28
N GLY A 284 26.57 -7.33 18.54
CA GLY A 284 27.37 -6.82 19.64
C GLY A 284 27.11 -7.61 20.91
N GLY A 285 28.06 -8.45 21.30
CA GLY A 285 27.98 -9.29 22.49
C GLY A 285 27.85 -8.49 23.79
N GLY A 286 26.94 -8.92 24.66
CA GLY A 286 26.83 -8.47 26.04
C GLY A 286 25.84 -9.35 26.82
N PRO A 287 26.23 -9.98 27.94
CA PRO A 287 25.40 -10.95 28.64
C PRO A 287 24.40 -10.22 29.57
N GLY A 288 23.10 -10.45 29.36
CA GLY A 288 22.03 -9.86 30.18
C GLY A 288 20.82 -10.77 30.25
N TRP A 289 20.65 -11.42 31.40
CA TRP A 289 19.65 -12.42 31.77
C TRP A 289 18.19 -11.95 31.61
N GLY A 290 17.30 -12.86 31.17
CA GLY A 290 15.85 -12.58 31.15
C GLY A 290 14.94 -13.71 30.65
N LEU A 291 14.89 -14.83 31.38
CA LEU A 291 13.77 -15.77 31.52
C LEU A 291 13.17 -16.40 30.24
N SER A 292 13.60 -17.64 29.98
CA SER A 292 12.90 -18.58 29.12
C SER A 292 11.55 -19.00 29.72
N TRP A 293 10.44 -18.60 29.09
CA TRP A 293 9.19 -19.35 29.17
C TRP A 293 8.89 -19.95 27.80
N ARG A 294 8.83 -21.29 27.75
CA ARG A 294 8.33 -22.06 26.61
C ARG A 294 6.86 -21.70 26.38
N ARG A 295 6.55 -21.09 25.23
CA ARG A 295 5.31 -21.33 24.49
C ARG A 295 5.70 -21.68 23.06
N ARG A 296 5.10 -22.73 22.49
CA ARG A 296 5.18 -23.03 21.06
C ARG A 296 4.82 -21.75 20.31
N ARG A 297 5.80 -21.15 19.62
CA ARG A 297 5.59 -19.92 18.87
C ARG A 297 4.68 -20.24 17.68
N PRO A 298 3.54 -19.57 17.51
CA PRO A 298 2.82 -19.58 16.23
C PRO A 298 3.71 -18.95 15.14
N PRO A 299 3.40 -19.17 13.85
CA PRO A 299 4.21 -18.66 12.74
C PRO A 299 4.43 -17.15 12.85
N ARG A 300 5.65 -16.71 12.52
CA ARG A 300 6.10 -15.32 12.58
C ARG A 300 5.28 -14.47 11.59
N ILE A 301 4.80 -13.31 12.04
CA ILE A 301 4.03 -12.37 11.21
C ILE A 301 4.93 -11.17 10.89
N PRO A 302 5.65 -11.16 9.76
CA PRO A 302 6.42 -9.97 9.36
C PRO A 302 5.52 -8.76 9.01
N VAL A 303 6.13 -7.58 8.96
CA VAL A 303 5.44 -6.30 9.18
C VAL A 303 5.67 -5.30 8.05
N VAL A 304 4.64 -5.04 7.26
CA VAL A 304 4.49 -3.79 6.49
C VAL A 304 3.57 -2.84 7.27
N VAL A 305 4.10 -1.70 7.72
CA VAL A 305 3.34 -0.66 8.44
C VAL A 305 3.06 0.52 7.51
N TRP A 306 1.82 0.97 7.49
CA TRP A 306 1.49 2.33 7.07
C TRP A 306 1.57 3.23 8.29
N HIS A 307 2.55 4.13 8.35
CA HIS A 307 2.55 5.14 9.41
C HIS A 307 1.45 6.18 9.09
N ARG A 308 0.36 6.11 9.85
CA ARG A 308 -0.71 7.11 9.84
C ARG A 308 -0.28 8.32 10.65
N HIS A 309 -0.40 9.54 10.12
CA HIS A 309 -0.88 10.69 10.88
C HIS A 309 -1.84 11.54 10.03
N ARG A 310 -3.02 11.85 10.62
CA ARG A 310 -4.19 12.58 10.07
C ARG A 310 -5.04 11.90 8.99
N ILE A 311 -5.63 10.75 9.34
CA ILE A 311 -6.91 10.36 8.72
C ILE A 311 -8.03 11.16 9.41
N CYS A 312 -8.47 12.23 8.77
CA CYS A 312 -9.69 12.97 9.15
C CYS A 312 -10.98 12.14 8.94
N CYS A 313 -10.88 10.87 8.54
CA CYS A 313 -12.02 10.02 8.16
C CYS A 313 -12.70 9.24 9.30
N ILE A 314 -12.13 9.18 10.51
CA ILE A 314 -12.72 8.39 11.61
C ILE A 314 -14.08 8.96 12.06
N ALA A 315 -14.34 10.26 11.86
CA ALA A 315 -15.56 10.90 12.34
C ALA A 315 -16.82 10.70 11.45
N HIS A 316 -16.73 10.16 10.24
CA HIS A 316 -17.90 10.01 9.35
C HIS A 316 -18.10 8.59 8.76
N ALA A 317 -17.12 7.71 8.82
CA ALA A 317 -17.22 6.35 8.26
C ALA A 317 -17.96 5.34 9.17
N ALA A 318 -18.28 5.73 10.41
CA ALA A 318 -18.92 4.84 11.38
C ALA A 318 -20.37 4.44 11.02
N SER A 319 -20.98 5.00 9.97
CA SER A 319 -22.39 4.73 9.65
C SER A 319 -22.66 3.49 8.78
N ARG A 320 -21.69 2.92 8.05
CA ARG A 320 -22.02 1.88 7.03
C ARG A 320 -21.21 0.58 6.97
N ALA A 321 -20.16 0.42 7.76
CA ALA A 321 -19.41 -0.86 7.80
C ALA A 321 -19.19 -1.32 9.24
N VAL A 322 -20.11 -2.13 9.76
CA VAL A 322 -19.99 -3.31 10.65
C VAL A 322 -21.34 -4.01 10.58
#